data_AF-A0A9J6E273-F1
#
_entry.id   AF-A0A9J6E273-F1
#
_cell.length_a   1.000
_cell.length_b   1.000
_cell.length_c   1.000
_cell.angle_alpha   90.00
_cell.angle_beta   90.00
_cell.angle_gamma   90.00
#
_symmetry.space_group_name_H-M   'P 1'
#
loop_
_entity.id
_entity.type
_entity.pdbx_description
1 polymer ?
#
loop_
_entity_poly.entity_id
_entity_poly.type
_entity_poly.pdbx_seq_one_letter_code
_entity_poly.pdbx_strand_id
1 'polypeptide(L)'
;MAGTPHRLMTRKREWVQPRQAQRRHLWNQLREEWKIQAVVEGALEVDDNVLPLLDGVSLELSIGNLRALRKKLQDLHVQASNCRTSTERMIRCPVCDVMSLNPYDLLQHLRTKTHMDKERQVLDLCDEKSAEMNQAPSNSK
;
A
#
# COMPACT_ATOMS: atom_id res chain seq x y z
N MET A 1 -53.97 6.32 -12.03
CA MET A 1 -52.65 5.67 -12.20
C MET A 1 -52.11 6.04 -13.57
N ALA A 2 -51.33 7.12 -13.68
CA ALA A 2 -50.60 7.46 -14.90
C ALA A 2 -49.23 7.98 -14.46
N GLY A 3 -48.20 7.14 -14.62
CA GLY A 3 -46.84 7.42 -14.18
C GLY A 3 -46.20 8.52 -15.02
N THR A 4 -45.64 9.51 -14.36
CA THR A 4 -44.84 10.57 -14.99
C THR A 4 -43.54 9.95 -15.54
N PRO A 5 -43.21 10.09 -16.83
CA PRO A 5 -41.95 9.56 -17.34
C PRO A 5 -40.78 10.38 -16.76
N HIS A 6 -39.92 9.73 -15.98
CA HIS A 6 -38.66 10.33 -15.54
C HIS A 6 -37.79 10.65 -16.75
N ARG A 7 -37.58 11.96 -16.97
CA ARG A 7 -36.75 12.51 -18.03
C ARG A 7 -35.29 12.08 -17.80
N LEU A 8 -34.85 11.02 -18.49
CA LEU A 8 -33.45 10.61 -18.51
C LEU A 8 -32.61 11.79 -19.05
N MET A 9 -31.59 12.19 -18.30
CA MET A 9 -30.67 13.26 -18.64
C MET A 9 -29.75 12.82 -19.79
N THR A 10 -30.29 12.76 -21.02
CA THR A 10 -29.52 12.46 -22.24
C THR A 10 -28.94 13.72 -22.90
N ARG A 11 -29.00 14.88 -22.22
CA ARG A 11 -28.30 16.09 -22.70
C ARG A 11 -26.80 15.91 -22.51
N LYS A 12 -26.10 15.74 -23.63
CA LYS A 12 -24.65 15.92 -23.70
C LYS A 12 -24.35 17.32 -23.14
N ARG A 13 -23.57 17.40 -22.06
CA ARG A 13 -23.16 18.67 -21.48
C ARG A 13 -22.39 19.45 -22.54
N GLU A 14 -22.82 20.69 -22.77
CA GLU A 14 -22.07 21.61 -23.60
C GLU A 14 -20.69 21.83 -22.98
N TRP A 15 -19.69 21.92 -23.84
CA TRP A 15 -18.32 22.16 -23.40
C TRP A 15 -18.23 23.56 -22.79
N VAL A 16 -17.71 23.65 -21.57
CA VAL A 16 -17.50 24.92 -20.85
C VAL A 16 -16.00 25.12 -20.70
N GLN A 17 -15.52 26.34 -20.97
CA GLN A 17 -14.11 26.66 -20.77
C GLN A 17 -13.72 26.44 -19.30
N PRO A 18 -12.61 25.73 -19.02
CA PRO A 18 -12.14 25.52 -17.66
C PRO A 18 -11.74 26.87 -17.06
N ARG A 19 -12.55 27.35 -16.11
CA ARG A 19 -12.21 28.54 -15.32
C ARG A 19 -11.24 28.13 -14.23
N GLN A 20 -10.15 28.88 -14.06
CA GLN A 20 -9.23 28.68 -12.96
C GLN A 20 -9.98 28.94 -11.65
N ALA A 21 -10.30 27.86 -10.91
CA ALA A 21 -10.84 27.99 -9.57
C ALA A 21 -9.76 28.62 -8.70
N GLN A 22 -10.02 29.79 -8.13
CA GLN A 22 -9.14 30.32 -7.11
C GLN A 22 -9.15 29.34 -5.95
N ARG A 23 -7.97 28.78 -5.59
CA ARG A 23 -7.81 27.92 -4.43
C ARG A 23 -8.15 28.75 -3.19
N ARG A 24 -9.43 28.76 -2.79
CA ARG A 24 -9.89 29.41 -1.55
C ARG A 24 -9.37 28.71 -0.30
N HIS A 25 -8.82 27.52 -0.46
CA HIS A 25 -8.23 26.74 0.62
C HIS A 25 -6.76 26.48 0.30
N LEU A 26 -5.89 27.19 1.02
CA LEU A 26 -4.50 26.80 1.16
C LEU A 26 -4.50 25.59 2.11
N TRP A 27 -4.41 24.39 1.55
CA TRP A 27 -4.05 23.22 2.34
C TRP A 27 -2.73 23.53 3.06
N ASN A 28 -2.65 23.23 4.36
CA ASN A 28 -1.51 23.50 5.26
C ASN A 28 -1.41 24.91 5.88
N GLN A 29 -2.50 25.67 5.99
CA GLN A 29 -2.54 26.81 6.94
C GLN A 29 -2.69 26.32 8.38
N LEU A 30 -1.68 25.59 8.88
CA LEU A 30 -1.51 25.42 10.31
C LEU A 30 -1.06 26.77 10.87
N ARG A 31 -1.77 27.25 11.90
CA ARG A 31 -1.33 28.44 12.63
C ARG A 31 0.06 28.16 13.20
N GLU A 32 0.88 29.19 13.34
CA GLU A 32 2.29 29.01 13.72
C GLU A 32 2.44 28.29 15.06
N GLU A 33 1.52 28.52 15.99
CA GLU A 33 1.49 27.86 17.29
C GLU A 33 1.14 26.36 17.23
N TRP A 34 0.67 25.86 16.08
CA TRP A 34 0.37 24.45 15.81
C TRP A 34 1.42 23.79 14.93
N LYS A 35 2.41 24.55 14.45
CA LYS A 35 3.55 23.98 13.73
C LYS A 35 4.48 23.37 14.77
N ILE A 36 4.74 22.07 14.62
CA ILE A 36 5.78 21.39 15.40
C ILE A 36 7.11 22.01 14.98
N GLN A 37 7.69 22.88 15.81
CA GLN A 37 9.07 23.29 15.65
C GLN A 37 9.94 22.10 16.04
N ALA A 38 10.64 21.53 15.07
CA ALA A 38 11.72 20.60 15.34
C ALA A 38 12.88 21.40 15.96
N VAL A 39 12.77 21.71 17.26
CA VAL A 39 13.88 22.27 18.02
C VAL A 39 14.85 21.12 18.27
N VAL A 40 15.79 20.94 17.35
CA VAL A 40 17.02 20.22 17.64
C VAL A 40 17.95 21.23 18.29
N GLU A 41 18.19 21.13 19.59
CA GLU A 41 19.26 21.89 20.24
C GLU A 41 20.59 21.42 19.65
N GLY A 42 21.12 22.19 18.70
CA GLY A 42 22.35 21.90 17.97
C GLY A 42 22.17 22.28 16.51
N ALA A 43 22.86 23.32 16.07
CA ALA A 43 22.86 23.75 14.68
C ALA A 43 23.46 22.64 13.80
N LEU A 44 22.61 21.86 13.14
CA LEU A 44 22.99 21.12 11.94
C LEU A 44 22.32 21.81 10.75
N GLU A 45 23.11 22.06 9.73
CA GLU A 45 22.70 22.81 8.54
C GLU A 45 21.51 22.13 7.84
N VAL A 46 20.75 22.95 7.13
CA VAL A 46 19.39 22.68 6.60
C VAL A 46 19.31 21.54 5.58
N ASP A 47 20.44 20.98 5.14
CA ASP A 47 20.46 19.98 4.06
C ASP A 47 20.27 18.53 4.51
N ASP A 48 20.38 18.22 5.81
CA ASP A 48 20.24 16.83 6.31
C ASP A 48 18.95 16.61 7.11
N ASN A 49 17.80 16.86 6.46
CA ASN A 49 16.49 16.45 6.99
C ASN A 49 16.24 14.93 6.88
N VAL A 50 17.23 14.17 6.41
CA VAL A 50 17.18 12.71 6.40
C VAL A 50 17.81 12.24 7.71
N LEU A 51 16.98 11.78 8.64
CA LEU A 51 17.46 11.03 9.79
C LEU A 51 18.41 9.94 9.28
N PRO A 52 19.67 9.87 9.78
CA PRO A 52 20.55 8.78 9.42
C PRO A 52 19.81 7.47 9.67
N LEU A 53 19.71 6.63 8.65
CA LEU A 53 19.28 5.26 8.85
C LEU A 53 20.25 4.69 9.88
N LEU A 54 19.80 4.46 11.12
CA LEU A 54 20.65 3.84 12.14
C LEU A 54 21.21 2.55 11.52
N ASP A 55 22.54 2.37 11.56
CA ASP A 55 23.30 1.29 10.91
C ASP A 55 22.85 -0.16 11.27
N GLY A 56 21.81 -0.32 12.11
CA GLY A 56 21.19 -1.59 12.46
C GLY A 56 19.76 -1.78 11.97
N VAL A 57 19.12 -0.79 11.33
CA VAL A 57 17.79 -0.94 10.73
C VAL A 57 17.96 -1.38 9.28
N SER A 58 18.28 -2.66 9.10
CA SER A 58 18.18 -3.26 7.77
C SER A 58 16.70 -3.36 7.41
N LEU A 59 16.28 -2.62 6.39
CA LEU A 59 14.95 -2.76 5.78
C LEU A 59 14.79 -4.11 5.05
N GLU A 60 15.87 -4.89 4.95
CA GLU A 60 15.85 -6.23 4.41
C GLU A 60 15.02 -7.16 5.29
N LEU A 61 14.00 -7.75 4.69
CA LEU A 61 13.14 -8.72 5.37
C LEU A 61 13.97 -9.96 5.71
N SER A 62 14.05 -10.29 7.01
CA SER A 62 14.63 -11.56 7.44
C SER A 62 13.95 -12.74 6.76
N ILE A 63 14.64 -13.88 6.63
CA ILE A 63 14.04 -15.11 6.07
C ILE A 63 12.75 -15.52 6.83
N GLY A 64 12.69 -15.26 8.14
CA GLY A 64 11.50 -15.46 8.95
C GLY A 64 10.34 -14.55 8.52
N ASN A 65 10.64 -13.27 8.28
CA ASN A 65 9.65 -12.30 7.80
C ASN A 65 9.16 -12.64 6.38
N LEU A 66 10.04 -13.04 5.47
CA LEU A 66 9.68 -13.47 4.11
C LEU A 66 8.77 -14.71 4.13
N ARG A 67 9.08 -15.70 4.99
CA ARG A 67 8.23 -16.88 5.17
C ARG A 67 6.86 -16.52 5.75
N ALA A 68 6.81 -15.63 6.73
CA ALA A 68 5.55 -15.14 7.31
C ALA A 68 4.73 -14.37 6.27
N LEU A 69 5.37 -13.56 5.44
CA LEU A 69 4.75 -12.82 4.35
C LEU A 69 4.18 -13.77 3.28
N ARG A 70 4.96 -14.78 2.85
CA ARG A 70 4.51 -15.83 1.93
C ARG A 70 3.28 -16.56 2.46
N LYS A 71 3.28 -16.93 3.74
CA LYS A 71 2.11 -17.55 4.39
C LYS A 71 0.89 -16.62 4.36
N LYS A 72 1.05 -15.36 4.73
CA LYS A 72 -0.05 -14.37 4.67
C LYS A 72 -0.62 -14.20 3.25
N LEU A 73 0.24 -14.22 2.23
CA LEU A 73 -0.19 -14.15 0.83
C LEU A 73 -1.01 -15.38 0.43
N GLN A 74 -0.60 -16.57 0.87
CA GLN A 74 -1.36 -17.81 0.64
C GLN A 74 -2.72 -17.78 1.34
N ASP A 75 -2.75 -17.38 2.61
CA ASP A 75 -4.01 -17.24 3.38
C ASP A 75 -4.95 -16.24 2.70
N LEU A 76 -4.39 -15.14 2.17
CA LEU A 76 -5.13 -14.11 1.46
C LEU A 76 -5.71 -14.61 0.12
N HIS A 77 -4.98 -15.44 -0.62
CA HIS A 77 -5.50 -16.13 -1.80
C HIS A 77 -6.65 -17.09 -1.47
N VAL A 78 -6.51 -17.87 -0.40
CA VAL A 78 -7.57 -18.75 0.08
C VAL A 78 -8.81 -17.93 0.45
N GLN A 79 -8.64 -16.82 1.19
CA GLN A 79 -9.72 -15.94 1.57
C GLN A 79 -10.42 -15.30 0.36
N ALA A 80 -9.66 -14.83 -0.64
CA ALA A 80 -10.21 -14.28 -1.87
C ALA A 80 -10.99 -15.32 -2.69
N SER A 81 -10.49 -16.57 -2.73
CA SER A 81 -11.15 -17.67 -3.42
C SER A 81 -12.48 -18.09 -2.77
N ASN A 82 -12.60 -17.90 -1.45
CA ASN A 82 -13.84 -18.15 -0.72
C ASN A 82 -14.79 -16.94 -0.79
N CYS A 83 -15.31 -16.67 -1.98
CA CYS A 83 -16.20 -15.52 -2.24
C CYS A 83 -17.56 -15.58 -1.49
N ARG A 84 -17.82 -16.62 -0.70
CA ARG A 84 -19.07 -16.81 0.05
C ARG A 84 -18.98 -16.29 1.49
N THR A 85 -17.78 -16.06 1.99
CA THR A 85 -17.57 -15.51 3.35
C THR A 85 -17.48 -14.00 3.29
N SER A 86 -18.56 -13.33 3.72
CA SER A 86 -18.51 -11.89 4.00
C SER A 86 -17.55 -11.67 5.18
N THR A 87 -16.55 -10.81 4.99
CA THR A 87 -15.63 -10.45 6.08
C THR A 87 -16.13 -9.13 6.68
N GLU A 88 -16.45 -9.13 7.98
CA GLU A 88 -16.88 -7.91 8.71
C GLU A 88 -15.76 -6.85 8.81
N ARG A 89 -14.51 -7.23 8.47
CA ARG A 89 -13.32 -6.38 8.54
C ARG A 89 -12.66 -6.26 7.16
N MET A 90 -12.07 -5.10 6.90
CA MET A 90 -11.28 -4.88 5.68
C MET A 90 -10.08 -5.84 5.63
N ILE A 91 -9.85 -6.44 4.48
CA ILE A 91 -8.71 -7.31 4.20
C ILE A 91 -7.64 -6.45 3.52
N ARG A 92 -6.41 -6.47 4.05
CA ARG A 92 -5.28 -5.71 3.49
C ARG A 92 -4.32 -6.64 2.77
N CYS A 93 -3.99 -6.32 1.52
CA CYS A 93 -2.93 -6.98 0.77
C CYS A 93 -1.55 -6.57 1.31
N PRO A 94 -0.71 -7.51 1.78
CA PRO A 94 0.55 -7.17 2.45
C PRO A 94 1.68 -6.71 1.52
N VAL A 95 1.49 -6.78 0.19
CA VAL A 95 2.49 -6.35 -0.81
C VAL A 95 2.07 -5.11 -1.61
N CYS A 96 0.78 -4.77 -1.60
CA CYS A 96 0.24 -3.65 -2.36
C CYS A 96 -0.43 -2.58 -1.47
N ASP A 97 -0.66 -2.88 -0.19
CA ASP A 97 -1.38 -2.03 0.77
C ASP A 97 -2.80 -1.65 0.35
N VAL A 98 -3.35 -2.36 -0.64
CA VAL A 98 -4.75 -2.23 -1.05
C VAL A 98 -5.63 -2.88 0.02
N MET A 99 -6.66 -2.15 0.44
CA MET A 99 -7.70 -2.64 1.35
C MET A 99 -8.96 -2.98 0.57
N SER A 100 -9.54 -4.13 0.86
CA SER A 100 -10.77 -4.61 0.22
C SER A 100 -11.78 -5.03 1.29
N LEU A 101 -13.05 -4.64 1.09
CA LEU A 101 -14.17 -5.04 1.95
C LEU A 101 -14.78 -6.38 1.50
N ASN A 102 -14.71 -6.66 0.20
CA ASN A 102 -15.33 -7.82 -0.42
C ASN A 102 -14.26 -8.81 -0.91
N PRO A 103 -14.40 -10.12 -0.65
CA PRO A 103 -13.50 -11.15 -1.20
C PRO A 103 -13.45 -11.13 -2.74
N TYR A 104 -14.52 -10.73 -3.43
CA TYR A 104 -14.52 -10.60 -4.89
C TYR A 104 -13.56 -9.50 -5.38
N ASP A 105 -13.61 -8.32 -4.75
CA ASP A 105 -12.72 -7.20 -5.10
C ASP A 105 -11.26 -7.56 -4.83
N LEU A 106 -11.02 -8.30 -3.73
CA LEU A 106 -9.72 -8.85 -3.41
C LEU A 106 -9.24 -9.83 -4.48
N LEU A 107 -10.10 -10.75 -4.92
CA LEU A 107 -9.76 -11.70 -5.99
C LEU A 107 -9.43 -10.99 -7.30
N GLN A 108 -10.15 -9.93 -7.64
CA GLN A 108 -9.85 -9.12 -8.81
C GLN A 108 -8.51 -8.39 -8.66
N HIS A 109 -8.23 -7.82 -7.49
CA HIS A 109 -6.95 -7.21 -7.17
C HIS A 109 -5.77 -8.19 -7.36
N LEU A 110 -5.91 -9.41 -6.84
CA LEU A 110 -4.89 -10.45 -6.94
C LEU A 110 -4.56 -10.85 -8.39
N ARG A 111 -5.51 -10.71 -9.31
CA ARG A 111 -5.31 -11.00 -10.74
C ARG A 111 -4.69 -9.83 -11.51
N THR A 112 -4.47 -8.68 -10.89
CA THR A 112 -3.84 -7.54 -11.57
C THR A 112 -2.37 -7.81 -11.83
N LYS A 113 -1.87 -7.43 -13.00
CA LYS A 113 -0.46 -7.59 -13.39
C LYS A 113 0.48 -6.96 -12.36
N THR A 114 0.14 -5.77 -11.87
CA THR A 114 0.90 -5.07 -10.83
C THR A 114 1.03 -5.85 -9.53
N HIS A 115 0.00 -6.60 -9.14
CA HIS A 115 0.08 -7.44 -7.95
C HIS A 115 0.95 -8.67 -8.22
N MET A 116 0.72 -9.37 -9.33
CA MET A 116 1.46 -10.58 -9.68
C MET A 116 2.97 -10.33 -9.78
N ASP A 117 3.39 -9.19 -10.33
CA ASP A 117 4.81 -8.82 -10.44
C ASP A 117 5.44 -8.63 -9.05
N LYS A 118 4.73 -7.96 -8.13
CA LYS A 118 5.18 -7.76 -6.74
C LYS A 118 5.17 -9.04 -5.91
N GLU A 119 4.14 -9.87 -6.09
CA GLU A 119 4.05 -11.17 -5.43
C GLU A 119 5.21 -12.08 -5.85
N ARG A 120 5.51 -12.14 -7.15
CA ARG A 120 6.64 -12.89 -7.67
C ARG A 120 7.96 -12.45 -7.04
N GLN A 121 8.21 -11.14 -6.99
CA GLN A 121 9.42 -10.60 -6.36
C GLN A 121 9.59 -11.07 -4.91
N VAL A 122 8.51 -11.10 -4.12
CA VAL A 122 8.56 -11.58 -2.73
C VAL A 122 8.86 -13.08 -2.65
N LEU A 123 8.30 -13.88 -3.56
CA LEU A 123 8.55 -15.31 -3.62
C LEU A 123 10.00 -15.61 -4.02
N ASP A 124 10.52 -14.92 -5.03
CA ASP A 124 11.90 -15.06 -5.50
C ASP A 124 12.88 -14.73 -4.37
N LEU A 125 12.68 -13.60 -3.67
CA LEU A 125 13.49 -13.22 -2.51
C LEU A 125 13.44 -14.26 -1.38
N CYS A 126 12.27 -14.87 -1.14
CA CYS A 126 12.12 -15.92 -0.13
C CYS A 126 12.90 -17.19 -0.50
N ASP A 127 12.92 -17.54 -1.79
CA ASP A 127 13.60 -18.74 -2.28
C ASP A 127 15.12 -18.52 -2.32
N GLU A 128 15.59 -17.34 -2.76
CA GLU A 128 17.00 -16.93 -2.72
C GLU A 128 17.57 -16.97 -1.30
N LYS A 129 16.91 -16.31 -0.35
CA LYS A 129 17.33 -16.31 1.06
C LYS A 129 17.30 -17.69 1.70
N SER A 130 16.38 -18.56 1.25
CA SER A 130 16.34 -19.95 1.69
C SER A 130 17.54 -20.74 1.15
N ALA A 131 17.92 -20.51 -0.11
CA ALA A 131 19.09 -21.13 -0.72
C ALA A 131 20.40 -20.67 -0.05
N GLU A 132 20.54 -19.37 0.23
CA GLU A 132 21.68 -18.81 0.97
C GLU A 132 21.86 -19.47 2.34
N MET A 133 20.77 -19.64 3.10
CA MET A 133 20.80 -20.27 4.42
C MET A 133 21.22 -21.75 4.36
N ASN A 134 20.81 -22.48 3.32
CA ASN A 134 21.20 -23.87 3.12
C ASN A 134 22.64 -24.03 2.60
N GLN A 135 23.21 -22.97 2.01
CA GLN A 135 24.57 -22.96 1.47
C GLN A 135 25.63 -22.46 2.46
N ALA A 136 25.25 -21.96 3.64
CA ALA A 136 26.21 -21.56 4.66
C ALA A 136 27.08 -22.77 5.09
N PRO A 137 28.37 -22.83 4.71
CA PRO A 137 29.21 -23.92 5.15
C PRO A 137 29.45 -23.74 6.64
N SER A 138 29.18 -24.78 7.41
CA SER A 138 29.74 -25.00 8.74
C SER A 138 31.27 -25.08 8.62
N ASN A 139 31.94 -23.93 8.55
CA ASN A 139 33.37 -23.85 8.75
C ASN A 139 33.61 -23.07 10.03
N SER A 140 33.73 -23.81 11.13
CA SER A 140 34.42 -23.34 12.33
C SER A 140 35.24 -24.50 12.86
N LYS A 141 36.55 -24.27 12.83
CA LYS A 141 37.60 -25.01 13.53
C LYS A 141 37.37 -25.01 15.04
#